data_AF-A0A7Z0TJX2-F1
#
_entry.id   AF-A0A7Z0TJX2-F1
#
_cell.length_a   1.000
_cell.length_b   1.000
_cell.length_c   1.000
_cell.angle_alpha   90.00
_cell.angle_beta   90.00
_cell.angle_gamma   90.00
#
_symmetry.space_group_name_H-M   'P 1'
#
loop_
_entity.id
_entity.type
_entity.pdbx_description
1 polymer ?
#
loop_
_entity_poly.entity_id
_entity_poly.type
_entity_poly.pdbx_seq_one_letter_code
_entity_poly.pdbx_strand_id
1 'polypeptide(L)'
;MTYPLVRELAAADAPVRVPVAVTCRVLGLARQPYYRWLASPVTDAELTEAHRANALFDAHRDDPEFGHRFLVDEARAAGQVMAERTAWRICRDNGWWSVFGKRKGRGKNAKAGPPVHDDRVRRDFTAPAPNRLWLTDIT
;
A
#
# COMPACT_ATOMS: atom_id res chain seq x y z
N MET A 1 -15.89 -11.22 -2.50
CA MET A 1 -17.37 -11.30 -2.61
C MET A 1 -17.74 -12.36 -3.64
N THR A 2 -18.71 -13.24 -3.35
CA THR A 2 -19.06 -14.39 -4.23
C THR A 2 -20.24 -14.09 -5.17
N TYR A 3 -20.82 -12.88 -5.14
CA TYR A 3 -21.95 -12.52 -6.00
C TYR A 3 -21.64 -12.42 -7.52
N PRO A 4 -20.44 -11.99 -7.97
CA PRO A 4 -20.08 -12.05 -9.40
C PRO A 4 -20.24 -13.45 -10.00
N LEU A 5 -19.81 -14.48 -9.26
CA LEU A 5 -19.96 -15.89 -9.67
C LEU A 5 -21.43 -16.29 -9.85
N VAL A 6 -22.32 -15.83 -8.97
CA VAL A 6 -23.77 -16.10 -9.10
C VAL A 6 -24.33 -15.50 -10.38
N ARG A 7 -23.88 -14.29 -10.75
CA ARG A 7 -24.27 -13.63 -12.00
C ARG A 7 -23.74 -14.36 -13.22
N GLU A 8 -22.47 -14.76 -13.20
CA GLU A 8 -21.81 -15.49 -14.29
C GLU A 8 -22.49 -16.83 -14.58
N LEU A 9 -22.79 -17.62 -13.54
CA LEU A 9 -23.48 -18.91 -13.70
C LEU A 9 -24.93 -18.78 -14.18
N ALA A 10 -25.58 -17.64 -13.91
CA ALA A 10 -26.95 -17.37 -14.33
C ALA A 10 -27.05 -16.74 -15.73
N ALA A 11 -25.91 -16.35 -16.32
CA ALA A 11 -25.83 -15.70 -17.61
C ALA A 11 -26.41 -16.58 -18.73
N ALA A 12 -26.95 -15.95 -19.77
CA ALA A 12 -27.62 -16.68 -20.87
C ALA A 12 -26.63 -17.45 -21.75
N ASP A 13 -25.40 -16.97 -21.81
CA ASP A 13 -24.26 -17.52 -22.54
C ASP A 13 -23.42 -18.50 -21.69
N ALA A 14 -23.79 -18.74 -20.43
CA ALA A 14 -23.09 -19.71 -19.60
C ALA A 14 -23.21 -21.13 -20.19
N PRO A 15 -22.10 -21.90 -20.27
CA PRO A 15 -22.12 -23.27 -20.82
C PRO A 15 -23.15 -24.17 -20.13
N VAL A 16 -23.36 -23.96 -18.83
CA VAL A 16 -24.43 -24.54 -18.05
C VAL A 16 -25.12 -23.41 -17.31
N ARG A 17 -26.34 -23.07 -17.73
CA ARG A 17 -27.13 -22.03 -17.08
C ARG A 17 -27.71 -22.54 -15.77
N VAL A 18 -27.21 -22.01 -14.65
CA VAL A 18 -27.68 -22.38 -13.30
C VAL A 18 -28.63 -21.29 -12.78
N PRO A 19 -29.85 -21.64 -12.33
CA PRO A 19 -30.74 -20.65 -11.72
C PRO A 19 -30.11 -20.01 -10.47
N VAL A 20 -30.24 -18.69 -10.34
CA VAL A 20 -29.76 -17.91 -9.17
C VAL A 20 -30.16 -18.56 -7.84
N ALA A 21 -31.40 -19.06 -7.74
CA ALA A 21 -31.90 -19.70 -6.53
C ALA A 21 -31.11 -20.97 -6.14
N VAL A 22 -30.62 -21.73 -7.13
CA VAL A 22 -29.81 -22.93 -6.91
C VAL A 22 -28.41 -22.51 -6.45
N THR A 23 -27.75 -21.60 -7.18
CA THR A 23 -26.40 -21.13 -6.84
C THR A 23 -26.36 -20.47 -5.46
N CYS A 24 -27.32 -19.59 -5.15
CA CYS A 24 -27.41 -18.98 -3.82
C CYS A 24 -27.60 -20.03 -2.72
N ARG A 25 -28.42 -21.07 -2.94
CA ARG A 25 -28.61 -22.15 -1.97
C ARG A 25 -27.32 -22.94 -1.73
N VAL A 26 -26.62 -23.31 -2.81
CA VAL A 26 -25.36 -24.08 -2.74
C VAL A 26 -24.26 -23.27 -2.04
N LEU A 27 -24.17 -21.97 -2.30
CA LEU A 27 -23.17 -21.08 -1.71
C LEU A 27 -23.57 -20.54 -0.32
N GLY A 28 -24.74 -20.91 0.21
CA GLY A 28 -25.22 -20.42 1.51
C GLY A 28 -25.56 -18.92 1.53
N LEU A 29 -25.94 -18.34 0.40
CA LEU A 29 -26.24 -16.92 0.23
C LEU A 29 -27.74 -16.65 0.25
N ALA A 30 -28.15 -15.55 0.89
CA ALA A 30 -29.52 -15.07 0.79
C ALA A 30 -29.78 -14.42 -0.59
N ARG A 31 -30.96 -14.67 -1.18
CA ARG A 31 -31.34 -14.13 -2.51
C ARG A 31 -31.56 -12.62 -2.51
N GLN A 32 -32.15 -12.07 -1.44
CA GLN A 32 -32.50 -10.65 -1.39
C GLN A 32 -31.26 -9.73 -1.40
N PRO A 33 -30.19 -10.00 -0.63
CA PRO A 33 -28.92 -9.28 -0.77
C PRO A 33 -28.27 -9.41 -2.16
N TYR A 34 -28.35 -10.59 -2.79
CA TYR A 34 -27.84 -10.77 -4.15
C TYR A 34 -28.52 -9.83 -5.15
N TYR A 35 -29.85 -9.75 -5.15
CA TYR A 35 -30.55 -8.85 -6.08
C TYR A 35 -30.32 -7.37 -5.75
N ARG A 36 -30.14 -7.01 -4.47
CA ARG A 36 -29.72 -5.65 -4.10
C ARG A 36 -28.34 -5.32 -4.69
N TRP A 37 -27.39 -6.23 -4.55
CA TRP A 37 -26.07 -6.10 -5.17
C TRP A 37 -26.17 -6.07 -6.70
N LEU A 38 -27.03 -6.88 -7.32
CA LEU A 38 -27.18 -6.91 -8.78
C LEU A 38 -27.65 -5.57 -9.34
N ALA A 39 -28.47 -4.83 -8.60
CA ALA A 39 -28.94 -3.49 -9.00
C ALA A 39 -27.84 -2.42 -8.91
N SER A 40 -26.90 -2.56 -7.96
CA SER A 40 -25.77 -1.64 -7.78
C SER A 40 -24.55 -2.45 -7.32
N PRO A 41 -23.84 -3.09 -8.25
CA PRO A 41 -22.77 -4.05 -7.92
C PRO A 41 -21.47 -3.37 -7.51
N VAL A 42 -21.32 -2.10 -7.87
CA VAL A 42 -20.23 -1.21 -7.48
C VAL A 42 -20.89 0.05 -6.91
N THR A 43 -20.59 0.35 -5.66
CA THR A 43 -21.08 1.53 -4.96
C THR A 43 -20.18 2.74 -5.25
N ASP A 44 -20.71 3.95 -5.09
CA ASP A 44 -19.94 5.19 -5.23
C ASP A 44 -18.73 5.23 -4.27
N ALA A 45 -18.88 4.62 -3.09
CA ALA A 45 -17.80 4.50 -2.11
C ALA A 45 -16.67 3.58 -2.61
N GLU A 46 -17.00 2.42 -3.19
CA GLU A 46 -16.01 1.52 -3.79
C GLU A 46 -15.32 2.16 -4.99
N LEU A 47 -16.06 2.88 -5.83
CA LEU A 47 -15.49 3.61 -6.96
C LEU A 47 -14.53 4.71 -6.48
N THR A 48 -14.94 5.47 -5.47
CA THR A 48 -14.09 6.51 -4.86
C THR A 48 -12.82 5.91 -4.24
N GLU A 49 -12.95 4.79 -3.54
CA GLU A 49 -11.79 4.09 -2.97
C GLU A 49 -10.84 3.58 -4.07
N ALA A 50 -11.37 3.07 -5.18
CA ALA A 50 -10.56 2.67 -6.33
C ALA A 50 -9.81 3.86 -6.95
N HIS A 51 -10.45 5.01 -7.15
CA HIS A 51 -9.78 6.21 -7.66
C HIS A 51 -8.68 6.72 -6.72
N ARG A 52 -8.94 6.70 -5.41
CA ARG A 52 -7.94 7.04 -4.39
C ARG A 52 -6.77 6.08 -4.39
N ALA A 53 -7.04 4.78 -4.51
CA ALA A 53 -6.00 3.77 -4.60
C ALA A 53 -5.12 3.96 -5.84
N ASN A 54 -5.73 4.26 -7.00
CA ASN A 54 -4.99 4.55 -8.23
C ASN A 54 -4.10 5.80 -8.06
N ALA A 55 -4.61 6.89 -7.49
CA ALA A 55 -3.79 8.09 -7.27
C ALA A 55 -2.61 7.83 -6.31
N LEU A 56 -2.82 7.05 -5.26
CA LEU A 56 -1.76 6.64 -4.34
C LEU A 56 -0.74 5.71 -5.01
N PHE A 57 -1.20 4.82 -5.88
CA PHE A 57 -0.34 3.94 -6.66
C PHE A 57 0.55 4.74 -7.62
N ASP A 58 -0.04 5.67 -8.37
CA ASP A 58 0.69 6.52 -9.31
C ASP A 58 1.73 7.38 -8.58
N ALA A 59 1.34 8.02 -7.48
CA ALA A 59 2.28 8.77 -6.63
C ALA A 59 3.42 7.88 -6.10
N HIS A 60 3.12 6.65 -5.69
CA HIS A 60 4.15 5.72 -5.19
C HIS A 60 5.06 5.21 -6.30
N ARG A 61 4.53 5.04 -7.51
CA ARG A 61 5.29 4.63 -8.70
C ARG A 61 6.25 5.74 -9.12
N ASP A 62 5.83 6.99 -9.06
CA ASP A 62 6.65 8.15 -9.40
C ASP A 62 7.73 8.41 -8.34
N ASP A 63 7.37 8.34 -7.05
CA ASP A 63 8.30 8.52 -5.94
C ASP A 63 8.25 7.34 -4.93
N PRO A 64 8.95 6.22 -5.20
CA PRO A 64 8.97 5.06 -4.30
C PRO A 64 9.56 5.34 -2.91
N GLU A 65 10.27 6.46 -2.77
CA GLU A 65 10.85 6.95 -1.53
C GLU A 65 9.79 7.48 -0.55
N PHE A 66 8.64 7.89 -1.06
CA PHE A 66 7.59 8.50 -0.27
C PHE A 66 6.83 7.49 0.59
N GLY A 67 6.64 7.85 1.86
CA GLY A 67 5.69 7.16 2.74
C GLY A 67 4.27 7.70 2.54
N HIS A 68 3.27 6.99 3.05
CA HIS A 68 1.85 7.34 2.88
C HIS A 68 1.50 8.81 3.19
N ARG A 69 2.23 9.48 4.08
CA ARG A 69 2.04 10.91 4.39
C ARG A 69 2.28 11.82 3.19
N PHE A 70 3.38 11.59 2.46
CA PHE A 70 3.69 12.35 1.26
C PHE A 70 2.79 11.92 0.09
N LEU A 71 2.50 10.62 -0.02
CA LEU A 71 1.58 10.10 -1.05
C LEU A 71 0.17 10.70 -0.94
N VAL A 72 -0.31 11.04 0.26
CA VAL A 72 -1.60 11.74 0.46
C VAL A 72 -1.61 13.11 -0.20
N ASP A 73 -0.50 13.86 -0.10
CA ASP A 73 -0.42 15.20 -0.66
C ASP A 73 -0.32 15.14 -2.19
N GLU A 74 0.42 14.17 -2.75
CA GLU A 74 0.42 13.88 -4.19
C GLU A 74 -0.96 13.47 -4.70
N ALA A 75 -1.65 12.55 -3.98
CA ALA A 75 -3.01 12.18 -4.32
C ALA A 75 -3.98 13.36 -4.24
N ARG A 76 -3.78 14.30 -3.29
CA ARG A 76 -4.54 15.55 -3.22
C ARG A 76 -4.27 16.44 -4.42
N ALA A 77 -3.02 16.58 -4.86
CA ALA A 77 -2.66 17.33 -6.06
C ALA A 77 -3.29 16.72 -7.33
N ALA A 78 -3.43 15.39 -7.38
CA ALA A 78 -4.16 14.65 -8.41
C ALA A 78 -5.71 14.70 -8.26
N GLY A 79 -6.24 15.52 -7.33
CA GLY A 79 -7.67 15.71 -7.12
C GLY A 79 -8.35 14.63 -6.25
N GLN A 80 -7.60 13.65 -5.72
CA GLN A 80 -8.12 12.58 -4.87
C GLN A 80 -7.89 12.88 -3.38
N VAL A 81 -8.72 13.76 -2.83
CA VAL A 81 -8.65 14.15 -1.41
C VAL A 81 -9.12 13.01 -0.50
N MET A 82 -8.35 12.72 0.55
CA MET A 82 -8.71 11.75 1.58
C MET A 82 -8.05 12.08 2.93
N ALA A 83 -8.54 11.45 3.99
CA ALA A 83 -7.87 11.48 5.29
C ALA A 83 -6.58 10.67 5.27
N GLU A 84 -5.56 11.10 6.01
CA GLU A 84 -4.27 10.40 6.13
C GLU A 84 -4.46 8.93 6.56
N ARG A 85 -5.41 8.68 7.48
CA ARG A 85 -5.75 7.33 7.94
C ARG A 85 -6.26 6.42 6.82
N THR A 86 -7.00 6.98 5.87
CA THR A 86 -7.52 6.24 4.70
C THR A 86 -6.39 5.86 3.78
N ALA A 87 -5.51 6.81 3.45
CA ALA A 87 -4.34 6.52 2.62
C ALA A 87 -3.41 5.50 3.28
N TRP A 88 -3.17 5.62 4.59
CA TRP A 88 -2.41 4.62 5.34
C TRP A 88 -3.00 3.21 5.19
N ARG A 89 -4.33 3.07 5.35
CA ARG A 89 -5.01 1.79 5.19
C ARG A 89 -4.82 1.24 3.77
N ILE A 90 -5.07 2.06 2.75
CA ILE A 90 -4.94 1.66 1.34
C ILE A 90 -3.49 1.25 1.02
N CYS A 91 -2.49 2.08 1.36
CA CYS A 91 -1.08 1.74 1.13
C CYS A 91 -0.66 0.49 1.89
N ARG A 92 -1.12 0.31 3.14
CA ARG A 92 -0.83 -0.89 3.95
C ARG A 92 -1.38 -2.15 3.31
N ASP A 93 -2.64 -2.12 2.92
CA ASP A 93 -3.33 -3.30 2.38
C ASP A 93 -2.79 -3.68 1.00
N ASN A 94 -2.25 -2.72 0.24
CA ASN A 94 -1.59 -2.96 -1.06
C ASN A 94 -0.06 -3.13 -0.98
N GLY A 95 0.54 -2.97 0.20
CA GLY A 95 1.99 -3.12 0.39
C GLY A 95 2.86 -2.03 -0.24
N TRP A 96 2.30 -0.83 -0.46
CA TRP A 96 3.01 0.34 -1.00
C TRP A 96 3.78 1.03 0.12
N TRP A 97 5.01 0.57 0.33
CA TRP A 97 5.90 1.07 1.36
C TRP A 97 7.01 1.90 0.75
N SER A 98 7.37 3.00 1.43
CA SER A 98 8.60 3.73 1.14
C SER A 98 9.80 2.77 1.08
N VAL A 99 10.64 2.91 0.06
CA VAL A 99 11.87 2.10 -0.08
C VAL A 99 12.87 2.34 1.07
N PHE A 100 12.83 3.53 1.69
CA PHE A 100 13.61 3.85 2.89
C PHE A 100 12.93 3.37 4.18
N GLY A 101 11.67 2.95 4.10
CA GLY A 101 10.81 2.59 5.23
C GLY A 101 11.12 1.26 5.89
N LYS A 102 12.10 0.47 5.39
CA LYS A 102 12.57 -0.69 6.17
C LYS A 102 13.21 -0.17 7.45
N ARG A 103 12.47 -0.29 8.56
CA ARG A 103 12.99 -0.13 9.91
C ARG A 103 14.21 -1.05 10.04
N LYS A 104 15.42 -0.50 9.93
CA LYS A 104 16.65 -1.18 10.40
C LYS A 104 16.30 -1.69 11.79
N GLY A 105 16.40 -3.00 12.00
CA GLY A 105 15.87 -3.67 13.19
C GLY A 105 16.19 -2.83 14.43
N ARG A 106 15.19 -2.42 15.21
CA ARG A 106 15.43 -1.73 16.48
C ARG A 106 15.55 -2.80 17.54
N GLY A 107 16.74 -2.97 18.09
CA GLY A 107 17.01 -3.86 19.22
C GLY A 107 18.49 -3.83 19.58
N LYS A 108 18.83 -4.24 20.82
CA LYS A 108 20.22 -4.39 21.30
C LYS A 108 21.07 -5.34 20.42
N ASN A 109 20.42 -6.14 19.57
CA ASN A 109 21.03 -7.11 18.66
C ASN A 109 20.97 -6.69 17.18
N ALA A 110 20.59 -5.44 16.88
CA ALA A 110 20.64 -4.94 15.51
C ALA A 110 22.09 -4.79 15.09
N LYS A 111 22.58 -5.74 14.27
CA LYS A 111 23.92 -5.64 13.71
C LYS A 111 23.97 -4.40 12.83
N ALA A 112 24.92 -3.50 13.13
CA ALA A 112 25.22 -2.42 12.23
C ALA A 112 25.53 -3.01 10.84
N GLY A 113 25.00 -2.38 9.79
CA GLY A 113 25.34 -2.77 8.43
C GLY A 113 26.85 -2.62 8.19
N PRO A 114 27.39 -3.27 7.14
CA PRO A 114 28.78 -3.06 6.75
C PRO A 114 29.05 -1.56 6.54
N PRO A 115 30.27 -1.08 6.85
CA PRO A 115 30.66 0.30 6.59
C PRO A 115 30.37 0.65 5.14
N VAL A 116 29.59 1.71 4.90
CA VAL A 116 29.24 2.16 3.55
C VAL A 116 30.45 2.83 2.88
N HIS A 117 31.42 3.27 3.68
CA HIS A 117 32.64 3.92 3.24
C HIS A 117 33.84 3.40 4.03
N ASP A 118 35.02 3.49 3.42
CA ASP A 118 36.28 3.14 4.08
C ASP A 118 36.51 4.02 5.31
N ASP A 119 36.68 3.38 6.46
CA ASP A 119 37.10 4.05 7.69
C ASP A 119 38.60 4.40 7.59
N ARG A 120 38.89 5.56 7.01
CA ARG A 120 40.26 6.05 6.77
C ARG A 120 41.06 6.25 8.05
N VAL A 121 40.39 6.41 9.19
CA VAL A 121 41.03 6.66 10.48
C VAL A 121 40.91 5.47 11.44
N ARG A 122 40.23 4.39 11.04
CA ARG A 122 40.03 3.16 11.83
C ARG A 122 39.52 3.44 13.25
N ARG A 123 38.66 4.46 13.40
CA ARG A 123 38.17 4.98 14.68
C ARG A 123 39.24 5.49 15.65
N ASP A 124 40.44 5.79 15.16
CA ASP A 124 41.43 6.55 15.91
C ASP A 124 41.22 8.05 15.67
N PHE A 125 40.71 8.73 16.69
CA PHE A 125 40.45 10.17 16.65
C PHE A 125 41.59 10.98 17.27
N THR A 126 42.71 10.33 17.60
CA THR A 126 43.87 10.95 18.22
C THR A 126 44.74 11.62 17.14
N ALA A 127 45.15 12.86 17.38
CA ALA A 127 46.07 13.57 16.48
C ALA A 127 47.27 14.13 17.28
N PRO A 128 48.51 13.89 16.85
CA PRO A 128 49.70 14.36 17.56
C PRO A 128 49.94 15.88 17.41
N ALA A 129 49.26 16.54 16.46
CA ALA A 129 49.35 17.98 16.22
C ALA A 129 48.05 18.50 15.56
N PRO A 130 47.78 19.82 15.64
CA PRO A 130 46.71 20.45 14.86
C PRO A 130 46.85 20.18 13.36
N ASN A 131 45.73 20.24 12.62
CA ASN A 131 45.70 20.08 11.16
C ASN A 131 46.17 18.69 10.65
N ARG A 132 46.06 17.64 11.48
CA ARG A 132 46.33 16.24 11.08
C ARG A 132 45.08 15.40 10.92
N LEU A 133 44.02 15.74 11.66
CA LEU A 133 42.72 15.12 11.60
C LEU A 133 41.64 16.21 11.71
N TRP A 134 40.64 16.13 10.84
CA TRP A 134 39.53 17.08 10.79
C TRP A 134 38.24 16.30 11.07
N LEU A 135 37.47 16.78 12.05
CA LEU A 135 36.21 16.18 12.46
C LEU A 135 35.11 17.21 12.23
N THR A 136 34.02 16.76 11.61
CA THR A 136 32.84 17.57 11.34
C THR A 136 31.62 16.81 11.82
N ASP A 137 30.73 17.50 12.52
CA ASP A 137 29.42 16.95 12.92
C ASP A 137 28.31 17.79 12.29
N ILE A 138 27.18 17.15 11.99
CA ILE A 138 25.96 17.83 11.52
C ILE A 138 24.93 17.65 12.62
N THR A 139 24.54 18.76 13.25
CA THR A 139 23.48 18.80 14.27
C THR A 139 22.11 18.97 13.63
#